data_AF-A0A2N5UXM9-F1
#
_entry.id   AF-A0A2N5UXM9-F1
#
_cell.length_a   1.000
_cell.length_b   1.000
_cell.length_c   1.000
_cell.angle_alpha   90.00
_cell.angle_beta   90.00
_cell.angle_gamma   90.00
#
_symmetry.space_group_name_H-M   'P 1'
#
loop_
_entity.id
_entity.type
_entity.pdbx_description
1 polymer ?
#
loop_
_entity_poly.entity_id
_entity_poly.type
_entity_poly.pdbx_seq_one_letter_code
_entity_poly.pdbx_strand_id
1 'polypeptide(L)'
;MRRWNEKLSIRLCSKNSSHPRRLGRNLSGSIEIHQMLLAKHQTVVQKMTSRNQQEVLAQRSCPACFGLATHKKLPTPKNPSCFTSKLKKKTQQQKDHCSTQHKAADDKRNASTWKGCNDTGLMGTCCRHDSLIYFCNINQAGEGRALPVAIIKRMLEEIQPHIKLRIMYDIGCLLEKFIQLRKMFPKHIDRMKFATSIFHSYVHEWECQLKSNPRYNDGWGLSNGEGLERLWSYLLALVSPLQYATRNHRLNLLHHRCMFHDAVGIEKLLNTLQRKFVLAFSNQKHNQDLLTKLSAEPNKHAQTASNFNINFFKEQWKMQLEFQNQKRTDNKVREKLAHFFERQELLKSATKIFVTTVTTTQTESSQSYAMELLEEISNLQIAQDAEVAAIGGDFNDLDPANKKQQQLKILLWSAKLALFKAAVEFQAKTQPLRASKERAKQIRTQLKEKIYAAIKQRKNGVVKAIKTFCKHHTEYLTAYAPDELLLAV
;
A
#
# COMPACT_ATOMS: atom_id res chain seq x y z
N MET A 1 -33.35 -17.03 18.68
CA MET A 1 -34.07 -17.41 17.43
C MET A 1 -34.66 -18.82 17.44
N ARG A 2 -35.04 -19.43 18.58
CA ARG A 2 -35.74 -20.74 18.60
C ARG A 2 -37.25 -20.65 18.82
N ARG A 3 -37.82 -19.43 18.83
CA ARG A 3 -39.23 -19.17 19.13
C ARG A 3 -40.12 -19.04 17.88
N TRP A 4 -39.54 -19.20 16.68
CA TRP A 4 -40.20 -19.08 15.37
C TRP A 4 -40.04 -20.35 14.51
N ASN A 5 -39.91 -21.52 15.13
CA ASN A 5 -40.16 -22.76 14.40
C ASN A 5 -41.68 -22.89 14.29
N GLU A 6 -42.23 -22.34 13.21
CA GLU A 6 -43.62 -22.59 12.80
C GLU A 6 -43.91 -24.10 12.88
N LYS A 7 -45.10 -24.47 13.36
CA LYS A 7 -45.62 -25.83 13.17
C LYS A 7 -45.49 -26.13 11.67
N LEU A 8 -44.66 -27.11 11.31
CA LEU A 8 -44.41 -27.51 9.93
C LEU A 8 -45.75 -27.54 9.17
N SER A 9 -45.92 -26.59 8.25
CA SER A 9 -47.13 -26.47 7.44
C SER A 9 -47.45 -27.82 6.79
N ILE A 10 -48.73 -28.22 6.81
CA ILE A 10 -49.21 -29.47 6.19
C ILE A 10 -48.69 -29.59 4.75
N ARG A 11 -48.19 -30.76 4.37
CA ARG A 11 -47.67 -31.03 3.03
C ARG A 11 -48.80 -30.86 2.00
N LEU A 12 -48.77 -29.78 1.23
CA LEU A 12 -49.76 -29.50 0.19
C LEU A 12 -49.55 -30.45 -1.00
N CYS A 13 -50.45 -31.41 -1.20
CA CYS A 13 -50.37 -32.35 -2.32
C CYS A 13 -51.11 -31.83 -3.57
N SER A 14 -50.74 -32.32 -4.76
CA SER A 14 -51.47 -32.01 -6.01
C SER A 14 -52.90 -32.55 -5.97
N LYS A 15 -53.82 -31.91 -6.71
CA LYS A 15 -55.22 -32.34 -6.78
C LYS A 15 -55.27 -33.81 -7.22
N ASN A 16 -55.90 -34.67 -6.42
CA ASN A 16 -56.02 -36.12 -6.62
C ASN A 16 -54.69 -36.91 -6.60
N SER A 17 -53.67 -36.47 -5.86
CA SER A 17 -52.39 -37.18 -5.73
C SER A 17 -51.79 -37.03 -4.34
N SER A 18 -50.99 -38.01 -3.91
CA SER A 18 -50.20 -37.97 -2.67
C SER A 18 -48.84 -37.27 -2.85
N HIS A 19 -48.49 -36.87 -4.08
CA HIS A 19 -47.23 -36.17 -4.35
C HIS A 19 -47.28 -34.72 -3.85
N PRO A 20 -46.21 -34.24 -3.18
CA PRO A 20 -46.13 -32.85 -2.75
C PRO A 20 -46.13 -31.91 -3.96
N ARG A 21 -46.91 -30.83 -3.89
CA ARG A 21 -46.85 -29.74 -4.87
C ARG A 21 -45.44 -29.18 -4.90
N ARG A 22 -44.87 -29.03 -6.09
CA ARG A 22 -43.59 -28.35 -6.31
C ARG A 22 -43.76 -26.83 -6.24
N LEU A 23 -44.13 -26.31 -5.07
CA LEU A 23 -44.32 -24.87 -4.82
C LEU A 23 -43.02 -24.07 -4.94
N GLY A 24 -41.86 -24.71 -4.71
CA GLY A 24 -40.56 -24.06 -4.81
C GLY A 24 -40.30 -23.43 -6.18
N ARG A 25 -40.72 -24.06 -7.28
CA ARG A 25 -40.55 -23.47 -8.62
C ARG A 25 -41.45 -22.26 -8.84
N ASN A 26 -42.70 -22.33 -8.40
CA ASN A 26 -43.66 -21.23 -8.55
C ASN A 26 -43.29 -20.04 -7.68
N LEU A 27 -42.83 -20.29 -6.45
CA LEU A 27 -42.36 -19.24 -5.54
C LEU A 27 -41.08 -18.58 -6.08
N SER A 28 -40.08 -19.37 -6.50
CA SER A 28 -38.86 -18.82 -7.12
C SER A 28 -39.18 -17.98 -8.36
N GLY A 29 -40.06 -18.47 -9.25
CA GLY A 29 -40.50 -17.72 -10.42
C GLY A 29 -41.24 -16.43 -10.07
N SER A 30 -42.09 -16.45 -9.03
CA SER A 30 -42.79 -15.25 -8.57
C SER A 30 -41.82 -14.19 -8.00
N ILE A 31 -40.82 -14.64 -7.22
CA ILE A 31 -39.77 -13.78 -6.69
C ILE A 31 -38.95 -13.17 -7.83
N GLU A 32 -38.59 -13.96 -8.84
CA GLU A 32 -37.83 -13.50 -10.01
C GLU A 32 -38.60 -12.45 -10.81
N ILE A 33 -39.89 -12.69 -11.10
CA ILE A 33 -40.76 -11.71 -11.78
C ILE A 33 -40.85 -10.41 -10.97
N HIS A 34 -41.09 -10.51 -9.66
CA HIS A 34 -41.16 -9.34 -8.79
C HIS A 34 -39.85 -8.52 -8.84
N GLN A 35 -38.71 -9.20 -8.78
CA GLN A 35 -37.38 -8.57 -8.89
C GLN A 35 -37.16 -7.91 -10.26
N MET A 36 -37.56 -8.56 -11.35
CA MET A 36 -37.50 -7.99 -12.70
C MET A 36 -38.36 -6.72 -12.81
N LEU A 37 -39.56 -6.74 -12.22
CA LEU A 37 -40.45 -5.57 -12.19
C LEU A 37 -39.83 -4.42 -11.38
N LEU A 38 -39.25 -4.69 -10.21
CA LEU A 38 -38.53 -3.69 -9.43
C LEU A 38 -37.36 -3.08 -10.20
N ALA A 39 -36.56 -3.89 -10.89
CA ALA A 39 -35.44 -3.42 -11.70
C ALA A 39 -35.90 -2.57 -12.90
N LYS A 40 -37.00 -2.95 -13.57
CA LYS A 40 -37.62 -2.17 -14.63
C LYS A 40 -38.15 -0.84 -14.11
N HIS A 41 -38.86 -0.84 -12.98
CA HIS A 41 -39.35 0.38 -12.34
C HIS A 41 -38.20 1.33 -11.99
N GLN A 42 -37.15 0.84 -11.34
CA GLN A 42 -35.95 1.65 -11.05
C GLN A 42 -35.31 2.21 -12.32
N THR A 43 -35.21 1.39 -13.37
CA THR A 43 -34.66 1.83 -14.67
C THR A 43 -35.49 2.96 -15.29
N VAL A 44 -36.83 2.85 -15.23
CA VAL A 44 -37.73 3.89 -15.73
C VAL A 44 -37.55 5.18 -14.93
N VAL A 45 -37.60 5.10 -13.60
CA VAL A 45 -37.39 6.26 -12.71
C VAL A 45 -36.06 6.94 -13.01
N GLN A 46 -34.97 6.18 -13.08
CA GLN A 46 -33.63 6.71 -13.36
C GLN A 46 -33.56 7.41 -14.72
N LYS A 47 -34.12 6.80 -15.77
CA LYS A 47 -34.15 7.39 -17.11
C LYS A 47 -34.96 8.69 -17.16
N MET A 48 -36.09 8.75 -16.45
CA MET A 48 -36.97 9.92 -16.48
C MET A 48 -36.46 11.07 -15.60
N THR A 49 -35.76 10.76 -14.51
CA THR A 49 -35.32 11.76 -13.52
C THR A 49 -33.86 12.19 -13.67
N SER A 50 -33.06 11.50 -14.50
CA SER A 50 -31.66 11.83 -14.73
C SER A 50 -31.45 12.52 -16.07
N ARG A 51 -30.69 13.61 -16.07
CA ARG A 51 -30.30 14.37 -17.27
C ARG A 51 -29.00 13.85 -17.90
N ASN A 52 -28.20 13.09 -17.15
CA ASN A 52 -26.91 12.57 -17.57
C ASN A 52 -26.59 11.25 -16.85
N GLN A 53 -25.56 10.54 -17.30
CA GLN A 53 -25.16 9.25 -16.73
C GLN A 53 -24.68 9.38 -15.27
N GLN A 54 -24.12 10.53 -14.87
CA GLN A 54 -23.67 10.74 -13.51
C GLN A 54 -24.85 10.77 -12.52
N GLU A 55 -25.98 11.37 -12.90
CA GLU A 55 -27.20 11.35 -12.10
C GLU A 55 -27.78 9.93 -11.98
N VAL A 56 -27.71 9.12 -13.05
CA VAL A 56 -28.05 7.70 -12.99
C VAL A 56 -27.13 6.98 -11.99
N LEU A 57 -25.83 7.26 -12.03
CA LEU A 57 -24.85 6.70 -11.10
C LEU A 57 -25.13 7.12 -9.66
N ALA A 58 -25.53 8.37 -9.44
CA ALA A 58 -25.92 8.91 -8.14
C ALA A 58 -27.11 8.16 -7.55
N GLN A 59 -28.13 7.91 -8.35
CA GLN A 59 -29.34 7.18 -7.93
C GLN A 59 -29.07 5.70 -7.66
N ARG A 60 -28.14 5.07 -8.41
CA ARG A 60 -27.83 3.64 -8.28
C ARG A 60 -26.87 3.30 -7.16
N SER A 61 -26.00 4.24 -6.78
CA SER A 61 -24.86 3.93 -5.91
C SER A 61 -24.73 4.89 -4.73
N CYS A 62 -24.33 6.14 -4.97
CA CYS A 62 -24.02 7.08 -3.90
C CYS A 62 -24.36 8.53 -4.31
N PRO A 63 -25.48 9.07 -3.82
CA PRO A 63 -25.86 10.46 -4.08
C PRO A 63 -24.81 11.48 -3.60
N ALA A 64 -24.11 11.21 -2.50
CA ALA A 64 -23.08 12.11 -1.99
C ALA A 64 -21.80 12.16 -2.85
N CYS A 65 -21.54 11.15 -3.70
CA CYS A 65 -20.38 11.13 -4.58
C CYS A 65 -20.70 11.67 -5.98
N PHE A 66 -21.89 11.36 -6.50
CA PHE A 66 -22.23 11.62 -7.91
C PHE A 66 -23.41 12.57 -8.08
N GLY A 67 -24.15 12.87 -7.01
CA GLY A 67 -25.23 13.84 -7.04
C GLY A 67 -24.72 15.26 -7.28
N LEU A 68 -25.63 16.14 -7.69
CA LEU A 68 -25.34 17.56 -7.87
C LEU A 68 -24.97 18.18 -6.52
N ALA A 69 -23.77 18.74 -6.43
CA ALA A 69 -23.42 19.59 -5.31
C ALA A 69 -24.23 20.90 -5.43
N THR A 70 -25.05 21.22 -4.43
CA THR A 70 -25.61 22.56 -4.33
C THR A 70 -24.43 23.54 -4.21
N HIS A 71 -24.37 24.52 -5.10
CA HIS A 71 -23.27 25.49 -5.17
C HIS A 71 -23.15 26.28 -3.86
N LYS A 72 -22.41 25.76 -2.88
CA LYS A 72 -21.75 26.58 -1.86
C LYS A 72 -20.29 26.67 -2.26
N LYS A 73 -19.87 27.87 -2.67
CA LYS A 73 -18.47 28.23 -2.89
C LYS A 73 -17.71 27.96 -1.58
N LEU A 74 -17.00 26.83 -1.48
CA LEU A 74 -15.94 26.69 -0.50
C LEU A 74 -14.69 27.41 -1.04
N PRO A 75 -13.88 28.05 -0.17
CA PRO A 75 -12.65 28.70 -0.58
C PRO A 75 -11.71 27.70 -1.25
N THR A 76 -11.19 28.08 -2.41
CA THR A 76 -10.20 27.33 -3.17
C THR A 76 -8.88 27.26 -2.40
N PRO A 77 -8.32 26.06 -2.12
CA PRO A 77 -6.94 25.96 -1.69
C PRO A 77 -6.03 26.35 -2.87
N LYS A 78 -5.09 27.25 -2.61
CA LYS A 78 -4.05 27.67 -3.57
C LYS A 78 -3.21 26.46 -4.00
N ASN A 79 -2.93 26.38 -5.30
CA ASN A 79 -2.19 25.31 -5.98
C ASN A 79 -0.82 25.00 -5.34
N PRO A 80 -0.40 23.72 -5.30
CA PRO A 80 1.01 23.36 -5.36
C PRO A 80 1.42 23.13 -6.82
N SER A 81 2.57 23.73 -7.17
CA SER A 81 3.25 23.67 -8.46
C SER A 81 3.47 22.24 -8.97
N CYS A 82 3.12 22.03 -10.24
CA CYS A 82 3.34 20.81 -11.01
C CYS A 82 4.82 20.71 -11.42
N PHE A 83 5.50 19.62 -11.04
CA PHE A 83 6.82 19.27 -11.56
C PHE A 83 6.66 18.47 -12.86
N THR A 84 7.14 19.03 -13.98
CA THR A 84 7.25 18.33 -15.25
C THR A 84 8.47 17.41 -15.25
N SER A 85 8.31 16.11 -15.51
CA SER A 85 9.42 15.20 -15.78
C SER A 85 9.45 14.79 -17.26
N LYS A 86 10.57 15.09 -17.92
CA LYS A 86 10.87 14.68 -19.30
C LYS A 86 11.36 13.22 -19.34
N LEU A 87 10.92 12.53 -20.40
CA LEU A 87 11.18 11.13 -20.75
C LEU A 87 12.66 10.78 -20.96
N LYS A 88 13.04 9.53 -20.65
CA LYS A 88 14.04 8.75 -21.42
C LYS A 88 13.66 7.27 -21.52
N LYS A 89 14.04 6.67 -22.66
CA LYS A 89 13.68 5.33 -23.19
C LYS A 89 14.47 4.17 -22.54
N LYS A 90 13.80 3.01 -22.54
CA LYS A 90 14.16 1.58 -22.38
C LYS A 90 15.62 1.16 -22.14
N THR A 91 15.77 0.29 -21.12
CA THR A 91 16.54 -0.97 -21.16
C THR A 91 15.84 -2.04 -20.29
N GLN A 92 15.99 -3.33 -20.64
CA GLN A 92 15.29 -4.51 -20.10
C GLN A 92 14.94 -4.49 -18.59
N GLN A 93 13.68 -4.84 -18.29
CA GLN A 93 13.07 -4.80 -16.95
C GLN A 93 13.54 -5.93 -16.03
N GLN A 94 14.20 -5.54 -14.93
CA GLN A 94 14.18 -6.28 -13.68
C GLN A 94 12.75 -6.22 -13.09
N LYS A 95 12.20 -7.33 -12.59
CA LYS A 95 10.85 -7.36 -11.98
C LYS A 95 10.76 -6.33 -10.84
N ASP A 96 9.74 -5.46 -10.89
CA ASP A 96 9.51 -4.43 -9.87
C ASP A 96 9.17 -5.04 -8.50
N HIS A 97 9.97 -4.72 -7.47
CA HIS A 97 9.86 -5.25 -6.10
C HIS A 97 8.49 -4.98 -5.43
N CYS A 98 7.76 -3.93 -5.87
CA CYS A 98 6.41 -3.63 -5.38
C CYS A 98 5.37 -4.69 -5.76
N SER A 99 5.55 -5.42 -6.87
CA SER A 99 4.61 -6.48 -7.30
C SER A 99 4.82 -7.81 -6.58
N THR A 100 6.05 -8.10 -6.15
CA THR A 100 6.41 -9.40 -5.56
C THR A 100 5.95 -9.57 -4.11
N GLN A 101 5.59 -8.47 -3.44
CA GLN A 101 5.11 -8.50 -2.05
C GLN A 101 3.59 -8.70 -1.91
N HIS A 102 2.82 -8.52 -2.98
CA HIS A 102 1.36 -8.73 -2.97
C HIS A 102 1.02 -10.13 -3.50
N LYS A 103 0.56 -11.02 -2.61
CA LYS A 103 0.16 -12.40 -2.97
C LYS A 103 -1.02 -12.47 -3.95
N ALA A 104 -1.80 -11.39 -4.10
CA ALA A 104 -2.90 -11.29 -5.08
C ALA A 104 -2.42 -10.92 -6.49
N ALA A 105 -1.27 -10.25 -6.60
CA ALA A 105 -0.64 -9.90 -7.87
C ALA A 105 0.37 -10.96 -8.36
N ASP A 106 0.64 -11.99 -7.55
CA ASP A 106 1.50 -13.11 -7.91
C ASP A 106 0.64 -14.19 -8.60
N ASP A 107 0.57 -14.14 -9.94
CA ASP A 107 -0.21 -15.02 -10.84
C ASP A 107 0.22 -16.52 -10.81
N LYS A 108 0.81 -17.00 -9.71
CA LYS A 108 1.31 -18.39 -9.56
C LYS A 108 0.23 -19.42 -9.26
N ARG A 109 -1.05 -19.08 -9.40
CA ARG A 109 -2.17 -20.03 -9.21
C ARG A 109 -2.64 -20.51 -10.58
N ASN A 110 -2.25 -21.73 -10.92
CA ASN A 110 -2.44 -22.31 -12.23
C ASN A 110 -3.91 -22.71 -12.47
N ALA A 111 -4.32 -22.82 -13.74
CA ALA A 111 -5.66 -23.24 -14.15
C ALA A 111 -6.13 -24.59 -13.57
N SER A 112 -5.20 -25.45 -13.12
CA SER A 112 -5.49 -26.73 -12.48
C SER A 112 -6.16 -26.60 -11.10
N THR A 113 -5.97 -25.49 -10.37
CA THR A 113 -6.62 -25.25 -9.07
C THR A 113 -8.10 -24.89 -9.22
N TRP A 114 -8.53 -24.44 -10.40
CA TRP A 114 -9.87 -23.88 -10.65
C TRP A 114 -10.67 -24.66 -11.69
N LYS A 115 -10.24 -25.89 -12.02
CA LYS A 115 -10.91 -26.74 -13.01
C LYS A 115 -12.37 -26.97 -12.59
N GLY A 116 -13.31 -26.43 -13.36
CA GLY A 116 -14.76 -26.49 -13.10
C GLY A 116 -15.41 -25.20 -12.57
N CYS A 117 -14.63 -24.14 -12.30
CA CYS A 117 -15.18 -22.82 -11.94
C CYS A 117 -15.42 -21.98 -13.20
N ASN A 118 -16.62 -21.37 -13.32
CA ASN A 118 -16.94 -20.44 -14.41
C ASN A 118 -16.20 -19.10 -14.27
N ASP A 119 -16.03 -18.64 -13.03
CA ASP A 119 -15.29 -17.43 -12.66
C ASP A 119 -14.37 -17.78 -11.49
N THR A 120 -13.16 -17.22 -11.45
CA THR A 120 -12.14 -17.49 -10.41
C THR A 120 -12.12 -16.43 -9.31
N GLY A 121 -12.89 -15.34 -9.45
CA GLY A 121 -12.99 -14.28 -8.46
C GLY A 121 -13.86 -13.10 -8.91
N LEU A 122 -13.84 -12.03 -8.09
CA LEU A 122 -14.53 -10.78 -8.35
C LEU A 122 -13.58 -9.61 -8.12
N MET A 123 -13.48 -8.74 -9.11
CA MET A 123 -12.88 -7.41 -8.97
C MET A 123 -14.00 -6.41 -8.72
N GLY A 124 -13.83 -5.52 -7.76
CA GLY A 124 -14.84 -4.51 -7.41
C GLY A 124 -14.31 -3.08 -7.44
N THR A 125 -15.22 -2.12 -7.39
CA THR A 125 -14.91 -0.75 -7.02
C THR A 125 -16.04 -0.17 -6.16
N CYS A 126 -15.68 0.59 -5.14
CA CYS A 126 -16.62 1.28 -4.26
C CYS A 126 -16.21 2.74 -4.11
N CYS A 127 -17.17 3.60 -3.77
CA CYS A 127 -16.86 4.98 -3.46
C CYS A 127 -16.27 5.13 -2.04
N ARG A 128 -15.86 6.35 -1.68
CA ARG A 128 -15.36 6.68 -0.32
C ARG A 128 -16.40 6.54 0.79
N HIS A 129 -17.68 6.37 0.45
CA HIS A 129 -18.79 6.07 1.36
C HIS A 129 -19.14 4.59 1.37
N ASP A 130 -18.33 3.77 0.69
CA ASP A 130 -18.36 2.32 0.75
C ASP A 130 -19.53 1.68 0.01
N SER A 131 -20.28 2.48 -0.75
CA SER A 131 -21.24 2.01 -1.74
C SER A 131 -20.51 1.35 -2.91
N LEU A 132 -20.97 0.18 -3.31
CA LEU A 132 -20.48 -0.51 -4.50
C LEU A 132 -20.84 0.28 -5.76
N ILE A 133 -19.92 0.36 -6.73
CA ILE A 133 -20.19 0.96 -8.04
C ILE A 133 -20.25 -0.09 -9.14
N TYR A 134 -19.18 -0.88 -9.29
CA TYR A 134 -19.13 -1.95 -10.28
C TYR A 134 -18.44 -3.20 -9.75
N PHE A 135 -18.83 -4.34 -10.33
CA PHE A 135 -18.07 -5.58 -10.31
C PHE A 135 -17.60 -5.95 -11.71
N CYS A 136 -16.49 -6.68 -11.76
CA CYS A 136 -16.01 -7.40 -12.90
C CYS A 136 -15.71 -8.84 -12.48
N ASN A 137 -16.18 -9.82 -13.25
CA ASN A 137 -15.80 -11.21 -13.02
C ASN A 137 -14.34 -11.41 -13.42
N ILE A 138 -13.62 -12.19 -12.62
CA ILE A 138 -12.27 -12.64 -12.92
C ILE A 138 -12.38 -14.01 -13.60
N ASN A 139 -11.83 -14.14 -14.80
CA ASN A 139 -11.90 -15.37 -15.59
C ASN A 139 -10.49 -15.93 -15.80
N GLN A 140 -10.15 -17.02 -15.10
CA GLN A 140 -8.98 -17.89 -15.30
C GLN A 140 -7.58 -17.24 -15.14
N ALA A 141 -7.30 -16.10 -15.76
CA ALA A 141 -6.19 -15.21 -15.42
C ALA A 141 -6.57 -14.45 -14.14
N GLY A 142 -5.65 -14.31 -13.18
CA GLY A 142 -5.90 -13.67 -11.88
C GLY A 142 -6.32 -12.19 -11.96
N GLU A 143 -5.96 -11.41 -10.94
CA GLU A 143 -6.27 -9.97 -10.88
C GLU A 143 -5.39 -9.14 -11.85
N GLY A 144 -5.53 -9.41 -13.15
CA GLY A 144 -4.79 -8.71 -14.19
C GLY A 144 -5.17 -7.23 -14.28
N ARG A 145 -4.20 -6.37 -14.68
CA ARG A 145 -4.38 -4.91 -14.80
C ARG A 145 -5.51 -4.48 -15.74
N ALA A 146 -5.99 -5.36 -16.61
CA ALA A 146 -7.11 -5.09 -17.50
C ALA A 146 -8.42 -4.82 -16.73
N LEU A 147 -8.64 -5.49 -15.59
CA LEU A 147 -9.85 -5.37 -14.79
C LEU A 147 -10.03 -3.97 -14.17
N PRO A 148 -9.05 -3.41 -13.41
CA PRO A 148 -9.16 -2.05 -12.91
C PRO A 148 -9.24 -1.02 -14.06
N VAL A 149 -8.52 -1.25 -15.17
CA VAL A 149 -8.58 -0.36 -16.34
C VAL A 149 -9.99 -0.34 -16.97
N ALA A 150 -10.66 -1.49 -17.09
CA ALA A 150 -12.03 -1.57 -17.61
C ALA A 150 -13.02 -0.81 -16.73
N ILE A 151 -12.90 -0.98 -15.41
CA ILE A 151 -13.70 -0.23 -14.43
C ILE A 151 -13.45 1.27 -14.54
N ILE A 152 -12.19 1.70 -14.63
CA ILE A 152 -11.83 3.13 -14.77
C ILE A 152 -12.39 3.70 -16.07
N LYS A 153 -12.29 2.96 -17.18
CA LYS A 153 -12.87 3.37 -18.46
C LYS A 153 -14.37 3.63 -18.32
N ARG A 154 -15.10 2.68 -17.72
CA ARG A 154 -16.54 2.82 -17.50
C ARG A 154 -16.88 4.02 -16.61
N MET A 155 -16.15 4.21 -15.52
CA MET A 155 -16.31 5.38 -14.64
C MET A 155 -16.11 6.70 -15.39
N LEU A 156 -15.07 6.81 -16.22
CA LEU A 156 -14.76 8.03 -16.98
C LEU A 156 -15.83 8.38 -18.02
N GLU A 157 -16.52 7.39 -18.57
CA GLU A 157 -17.63 7.57 -19.51
C GLU A 157 -18.92 8.06 -18.82
N GLU A 158 -19.11 7.73 -17.53
CA GLU A 158 -20.33 8.09 -16.79
C GLU A 158 -20.21 9.37 -15.95
N ILE A 159 -18.99 9.77 -15.53
CA ILE A 159 -18.77 10.99 -14.74
C ILE A 159 -18.53 12.22 -15.62
N GLN A 160 -19.04 13.38 -15.21
CA GLN A 160 -18.89 14.62 -15.97
C GLN A 160 -17.42 15.04 -16.15
N PRO A 161 -17.00 15.62 -17.30
CA PRO A 161 -15.60 15.92 -17.68
C PRO A 161 -14.77 16.82 -16.74
N HIS A 162 -15.39 17.59 -15.85
CA HIS A 162 -14.70 18.49 -14.93
C HIS A 162 -14.37 17.85 -13.57
N ILE A 163 -14.96 16.70 -13.25
CA ILE A 163 -14.76 16.01 -11.96
C ILE A 163 -13.35 15.40 -11.88
N LYS A 164 -12.64 15.59 -10.77
CA LYS A 164 -11.35 14.92 -10.55
C LYS A 164 -11.58 13.54 -9.95
N LEU A 165 -11.02 12.50 -10.60
CA LEU A 165 -11.13 11.12 -10.16
C LEU A 165 -9.90 10.74 -9.33
N ARG A 166 -10.14 10.22 -8.12
CA ARG A 166 -9.11 9.78 -7.19
C ARG A 166 -9.29 8.29 -6.91
N ILE A 167 -8.28 7.50 -7.24
CA ILE A 167 -8.37 6.04 -7.24
C ILE A 167 -7.40 5.49 -6.20
N MET A 168 -7.92 4.68 -5.29
CA MET A 168 -7.12 3.93 -4.32
C MET A 168 -7.13 2.46 -4.71
N TYR A 169 -5.95 1.86 -4.83
CA TYR A 169 -5.78 0.45 -5.18
C TYR A 169 -4.49 -0.09 -4.56
N ASP A 170 -4.43 -1.37 -4.18
CA ASP A 170 -3.30 -1.96 -3.44
C ASP A 170 -1.95 -1.81 -4.16
N ILE A 171 -2.00 -1.77 -5.50
CA ILE A 171 -0.87 -1.49 -6.38
C ILE A 171 -1.12 -0.24 -7.24
N GLY A 172 -1.79 0.77 -6.68
CA GLY A 172 -2.12 2.03 -7.35
C GLY A 172 -0.89 2.73 -7.94
N CYS A 173 0.26 2.65 -7.26
CA CYS A 173 1.55 3.14 -7.75
C CYS A 173 2.00 2.49 -9.08
N LEU A 174 1.78 1.19 -9.25
CA LEU A 174 2.12 0.46 -10.47
C LEU A 174 1.09 0.72 -11.56
N LEU A 175 -0.19 0.82 -11.20
CA LEU A 175 -1.28 1.12 -12.13
C LEU A 175 -1.11 2.51 -12.76
N GLU A 176 -0.74 3.51 -11.96
CA GLU A 176 -0.45 4.88 -12.43
C GLU A 176 0.70 4.88 -13.44
N LYS A 177 1.85 4.27 -13.08
CA LYS A 177 3.00 4.12 -13.98
C LYS A 177 2.60 3.43 -15.27
N PHE A 178 1.81 2.37 -15.20
CA PHE A 178 1.35 1.62 -16.37
C PHE A 178 0.48 2.49 -17.29
N ILE A 179 -0.51 3.20 -16.75
CA ILE A 179 -1.39 4.09 -17.50
C ILE A 179 -0.59 5.20 -18.19
N GLN A 180 0.36 5.82 -17.48
CA GLN A 180 1.23 6.86 -18.02
C GLN A 180 2.14 6.33 -19.14
N LEU A 181 2.83 5.21 -18.91
CA LEU A 181 3.75 4.60 -19.88
C LEU A 181 3.04 4.16 -21.16
N ARG A 182 1.81 3.66 -21.04
CA ARG A 182 0.99 3.20 -22.16
C ARG A 182 0.14 4.33 -22.76
N LYS A 183 0.22 5.56 -22.23
CA LYS A 183 -0.58 6.73 -22.64
C LYS A 183 -2.08 6.41 -22.69
N MET A 184 -2.58 5.66 -21.71
CA MET A 184 -3.99 5.30 -21.65
C MET A 184 -4.82 6.51 -21.20
N PHE A 185 -6.02 6.66 -21.75
CA PHE A 185 -6.95 7.75 -21.43
C PHE A 185 -6.36 9.15 -21.63
N PRO A 186 -5.78 9.50 -22.80
CA PRO A 186 -5.00 10.73 -22.98
C PRO A 186 -5.78 12.02 -22.62
N LYS A 187 -7.09 12.06 -22.87
CA LYS A 187 -7.97 13.20 -22.52
C LYS A 187 -8.30 13.29 -21.01
N HIS A 188 -7.93 12.29 -20.22
CA HIS A 188 -8.33 12.14 -18.83
C HIS A 188 -7.15 11.83 -17.88
N ILE A 189 -5.90 11.83 -18.35
CA ILE A 189 -4.75 11.58 -17.48
C ILE A 189 -4.68 12.64 -16.37
N ASP A 190 -4.83 13.93 -16.72
CA ASP A 190 -4.65 15.04 -15.78
C ASP A 190 -5.74 15.15 -14.70
N ARG A 191 -6.90 14.50 -14.93
CA ARG A 191 -8.00 14.47 -13.97
C ARG A 191 -7.96 13.24 -13.06
N MET A 192 -7.01 12.31 -13.26
CA MET A 192 -6.84 11.12 -12.42
C MET A 192 -5.65 11.29 -11.47
N LYS A 193 -5.83 10.85 -10.23
CA LYS A 193 -4.74 10.68 -9.27
C LYS A 193 -4.87 9.32 -8.59
N PHE A 194 -3.74 8.64 -8.39
CA PHE A 194 -3.69 7.31 -7.79
C PHE A 194 -3.03 7.34 -6.42
N ALA A 195 -3.46 6.44 -5.54
CA ALA A 195 -2.84 6.16 -4.26
C ALA A 195 -2.99 4.67 -3.92
N THR A 196 -2.17 4.25 -2.96
CA THR A 196 -2.30 2.93 -2.35
C THR A 196 -3.29 2.98 -1.18
N SER A 197 -4.12 1.95 -1.04
CA SER A 197 -4.94 1.72 0.16
C SER A 197 -4.07 1.79 1.43
N ILE A 198 -4.60 2.36 2.52
CA ILE A 198 -3.76 2.76 3.66
C ILE A 198 -3.07 1.56 4.31
N PHE A 199 -3.73 0.41 4.44
CA PHE A 199 -3.11 -0.76 5.05
C PHE A 199 -2.03 -1.37 4.16
N HIS A 200 -2.22 -1.29 2.84
CA HIS A 200 -1.27 -1.82 1.87
C HIS A 200 -0.09 -0.88 1.64
N SER A 201 -0.28 0.44 1.84
CA SER A 201 0.76 1.44 1.61
C SER A 201 2.05 1.16 2.38
N TYR A 202 1.93 0.69 3.62
CA TYR A 202 3.05 0.38 4.50
C TYR A 202 3.90 -0.83 4.07
N VAL A 203 3.38 -1.66 3.16
CA VAL A 203 4.12 -2.79 2.57
C VAL A 203 5.00 -2.32 1.41
N HIS A 204 4.73 -1.15 0.83
CA HIS A 204 5.56 -0.61 -0.25
C HIS A 204 6.87 -0.02 0.27
N GLU A 205 7.87 0.06 -0.60
CA GLU A 205 9.13 0.77 -0.32
C GLU A 205 8.88 2.24 0.06
N TRP A 206 9.76 2.82 0.86
CA TRP A 206 9.60 4.19 1.35
C TRP A 206 9.38 5.22 0.24
N GLU A 207 10.15 5.14 -0.86
CA GLU A 207 9.99 6.04 -2.01
C GLU A 207 8.58 5.94 -2.63
N CYS A 208 8.04 4.73 -2.68
CA CYS A 208 6.68 4.47 -3.16
C CYS A 208 5.65 5.01 -2.16
N GLN A 209 5.88 4.85 -0.85
CA GLN A 209 5.03 5.42 0.18
C GLN A 209 4.96 6.94 0.07
N LEU A 210 6.08 7.63 -0.12
CA LEU A 210 6.08 9.08 -0.29
C LEU A 210 5.18 9.54 -1.44
N LYS A 211 5.16 8.80 -2.56
CA LYS A 211 4.40 9.17 -3.77
C LYS A 211 2.95 8.72 -3.74
N SER A 212 2.67 7.57 -3.14
CA SER A 212 1.36 6.90 -3.26
C SER A 212 0.64 6.67 -1.94
N ASN A 213 1.26 6.91 -0.77
CA ASN A 213 0.55 6.84 0.50
C ASN A 213 -0.39 8.06 0.64
N PRO A 214 -1.70 7.85 0.84
CA PRO A 214 -2.68 8.93 0.94
C PRO A 214 -2.48 9.84 2.16
N ARG A 215 -1.68 9.42 3.16
CA ARG A 215 -1.33 10.25 4.33
C ARG A 215 -0.21 11.25 4.07
N TYR A 216 0.62 11.00 3.08
CA TYR A 216 1.75 11.86 2.72
C TYR A 216 1.46 12.74 1.51
N ASN A 217 0.24 12.63 0.95
CA ASN A 217 -0.15 13.25 -0.30
C ASN A 217 -1.44 14.05 -0.16
N ASP A 218 -1.53 15.14 -0.90
CA ASP A 218 -2.69 16.01 -0.81
C ASP A 218 -3.94 15.49 -1.54
N GLY A 219 -5.08 15.77 -0.91
CA GLY A 219 -6.43 15.66 -1.47
C GLY A 219 -7.12 14.30 -1.29
N TRP A 220 -6.64 13.45 -0.39
CA TRP A 220 -7.30 12.19 -0.02
C TRP A 220 -8.20 12.33 1.22
N GLY A 221 -8.03 13.40 1.99
CA GLY A 221 -8.62 13.54 3.33
C GLY A 221 -8.18 12.38 4.23
N LEU A 222 -9.09 11.87 5.06
CA LEU A 222 -8.83 10.68 5.88
C LEU A 222 -9.30 9.36 5.24
N SER A 223 -9.56 9.35 3.93
CA SER A 223 -10.00 8.16 3.20
C SER A 223 -8.95 7.04 3.31
N ASN A 224 -9.39 5.83 3.61
CA ASN A 224 -8.49 4.69 3.83
C ASN A 224 -8.37 3.78 2.60
N GLY A 225 -9.33 3.79 1.67
CA GLY A 225 -9.32 2.91 0.50
C GLY A 225 -9.76 1.46 0.80
N GLU A 226 -10.29 1.20 1.99
CA GLU A 226 -10.61 -0.14 2.51
C GLU A 226 -12.12 -0.44 2.41
N GLY A 227 -12.81 0.15 1.44
CA GLY A 227 -14.26 -0.04 1.26
C GLY A 227 -14.59 -1.44 0.76
N LEU A 228 -13.83 -1.94 -0.21
CA LEU A 228 -14.02 -3.28 -0.75
C LEU A 228 -13.76 -4.37 0.29
N GLU A 229 -12.73 -4.25 1.13
CA GLU A 229 -12.48 -5.23 2.21
C GLU A 229 -13.67 -5.38 3.17
N ARG A 230 -14.39 -4.29 3.44
CA ARG A 230 -15.61 -4.34 4.25
C ARG A 230 -16.78 -4.96 3.51
N LEU A 231 -16.90 -4.69 2.21
CA LEU A 231 -17.88 -5.36 1.36
C LEU A 231 -17.59 -6.86 1.27
N TRP A 232 -16.34 -7.27 1.10
CA TRP A 232 -15.91 -8.67 1.10
C TRP A 232 -16.27 -9.37 2.41
N SER A 233 -15.99 -8.71 3.55
CA SER A 233 -16.42 -9.23 4.85
C SER A 233 -17.95 -9.37 4.96
N TYR A 234 -18.72 -8.45 4.37
CA TYR A 234 -20.18 -8.51 4.35
C TYR A 234 -20.72 -9.65 3.46
N LEU A 235 -20.03 -9.92 2.35
CA LEU A 235 -20.39 -10.97 1.39
C LEU A 235 -19.86 -12.35 1.77
N LEU A 236 -19.08 -12.48 2.86
CA LEU A 236 -18.46 -13.74 3.29
C LEU A 236 -19.47 -14.90 3.40
N ALA A 237 -20.68 -14.62 3.90
CA ALA A 237 -21.74 -15.62 4.04
C ALA A 237 -22.21 -16.20 2.69
N LEU A 238 -21.94 -15.52 1.58
CA LEU A 238 -22.28 -16.00 0.24
C LEU A 238 -21.23 -16.92 -0.36
N VAL A 239 -20.02 -17.01 0.19
CA VAL A 239 -18.92 -17.77 -0.40
C VAL A 239 -19.30 -19.26 -0.54
N SER A 240 -19.71 -19.90 0.56
CA SER A 240 -20.10 -21.31 0.57
C SER A 240 -21.29 -21.63 -0.37
N PRO A 241 -22.43 -20.92 -0.31
CA PRO A 241 -23.56 -21.23 -1.20
C PRO A 241 -23.30 -20.89 -2.67
N LEU A 242 -22.42 -19.93 -2.98
CA LEU A 242 -22.15 -19.54 -4.37
C LEU A 242 -21.10 -20.40 -5.06
N GLN A 243 -20.33 -21.20 -4.31
CA GLN A 243 -19.26 -22.04 -4.88
C GLN A 243 -19.78 -23.03 -5.94
N TYR A 244 -21.00 -23.53 -5.76
CA TYR A 244 -21.64 -24.52 -6.65
C TYR A 244 -22.89 -23.96 -7.35
N ALA A 245 -23.12 -22.64 -7.27
CA ALA A 245 -24.27 -22.01 -7.89
C ALA A 245 -24.07 -21.83 -9.40
N THR A 246 -25.15 -21.93 -10.17
CA THR A 246 -25.08 -21.56 -11.60
C THR A 246 -24.79 -20.06 -11.73
N ARG A 247 -24.24 -19.65 -12.88
CA ARG A 247 -23.86 -18.26 -13.16
C ARG A 247 -24.98 -17.26 -12.83
N ASN A 248 -26.22 -17.53 -13.24
CA ASN A 248 -27.35 -16.63 -13.02
C ASN A 248 -27.70 -16.50 -11.54
N HIS A 249 -27.75 -17.62 -10.79
CA HIS A 249 -27.98 -17.58 -9.35
C HIS A 249 -26.89 -16.81 -8.62
N ARG A 250 -25.63 -16.98 -9.03
CA ARG A 250 -24.50 -16.23 -8.47
C ARG A 250 -24.64 -14.72 -8.70
N LEU A 251 -24.88 -14.31 -9.95
CA LEU A 251 -25.04 -12.91 -10.30
C LEU A 251 -26.24 -12.27 -9.58
N ASN A 252 -27.39 -12.95 -9.55
CA ASN A 252 -28.59 -12.44 -8.89
C ASN A 252 -28.36 -12.30 -7.37
N LEU A 253 -27.80 -13.32 -6.71
CA LEU A 253 -27.59 -13.26 -5.26
C LEU A 253 -26.57 -12.18 -4.87
N LEU A 254 -25.47 -12.04 -5.62
CA LEU A 254 -24.50 -10.96 -5.42
C LEU A 254 -25.16 -9.60 -5.64
N HIS A 255 -25.89 -9.43 -6.74
CA HIS A 255 -26.58 -8.19 -7.06
C HIS A 255 -27.54 -7.78 -5.94
N HIS A 256 -28.45 -8.67 -5.51
CA HIS A 256 -29.41 -8.34 -4.46
C HIS A 256 -28.75 -8.06 -3.11
N ARG A 257 -27.73 -8.84 -2.75
CA ARG A 257 -27.02 -8.63 -1.49
C ARG A 257 -26.29 -7.29 -1.48
N CYS A 258 -25.71 -6.87 -2.61
CA CYS A 258 -25.04 -5.58 -2.73
C CYS A 258 -26.02 -4.41 -2.84
N MET A 259 -27.15 -4.57 -3.55
CA MET A 259 -28.22 -3.57 -3.57
C MET A 259 -28.75 -3.28 -2.18
N PHE A 260 -28.97 -4.33 -1.37
CA PHE A 260 -29.38 -4.16 0.03
C PHE A 260 -28.28 -3.52 0.88
N HIS A 261 -27.01 -3.94 0.71
CA HIS A 261 -25.86 -3.30 1.37
C HIS A 261 -25.84 -1.79 1.11
N ASP A 262 -25.95 -1.38 -0.14
CA ASP A 262 -25.86 0.02 -0.54
C ASP A 262 -27.10 0.81 -0.07
N ALA A 263 -28.30 0.24 -0.15
CA ALA A 263 -29.52 0.87 0.38
C ALA A 263 -29.39 1.18 1.88
N VAL A 264 -28.94 0.20 2.68
CA VAL A 264 -28.66 0.39 4.12
C VAL A 264 -27.53 1.39 4.34
N GLY A 265 -26.52 1.39 3.48
CA GLY A 265 -25.42 2.36 3.50
C GLY A 265 -25.89 3.79 3.27
N ILE A 266 -26.80 4.00 2.30
CA ILE A 266 -27.41 5.29 1.98
C ILE A 266 -28.31 5.76 3.12
N GLU A 267 -29.17 4.88 3.66
CA GLU A 267 -30.03 5.21 4.81
C GLU A 267 -29.19 5.67 6.03
N LYS A 268 -28.03 5.04 6.23
CA LYS A 268 -27.09 5.36 7.32
C LYS A 268 -26.01 6.37 6.93
N LEU A 269 -26.15 7.04 5.78
CA LEU A 269 -25.10 7.91 5.24
C LEU A 269 -24.81 9.08 6.17
N LEU A 270 -25.84 9.71 6.72
CA LEU A 270 -25.68 10.82 7.67
C LEU A 270 -24.89 10.40 8.91
N ASN A 271 -25.24 9.27 9.51
CA ASN A 271 -24.50 8.70 10.65
C ASN A 271 -23.04 8.39 10.29
N THR A 272 -22.80 7.89 9.07
CA THR A 272 -21.45 7.62 8.56
C THR A 272 -20.64 8.91 8.39
N LEU A 273 -21.25 9.96 7.83
CA LEU A 273 -20.62 11.27 7.67
C LEU A 273 -20.33 11.92 9.01
N GLN A 274 -21.26 11.86 9.97
CA GLN A 274 -21.06 12.36 11.33
C GLN A 274 -19.87 11.67 12.00
N ARG A 275 -19.78 10.34 11.94
CA ARG A 275 -18.64 9.59 12.48
C ARG A 275 -17.31 9.98 11.81
N LYS A 276 -17.32 10.15 10.48
CA LYS A 276 -16.14 10.59 9.72
C LYS A 276 -15.72 12.01 10.10
N PHE A 277 -16.68 12.91 10.33
CA PHE A 277 -16.43 14.28 10.78
C PHE A 277 -15.82 14.31 12.18
N VAL A 278 -16.41 13.60 13.15
CA VAL A 278 -15.86 13.52 14.52
C VAL A 278 -14.43 12.97 14.50
N LEU A 279 -14.16 11.92 13.70
CA LEU A 279 -12.81 11.39 13.53
C LEU A 279 -11.87 12.42 12.91
N ALA A 280 -12.32 13.19 11.92
CA ALA A 280 -11.50 14.24 11.31
C ALA A 280 -11.16 15.36 12.29
N PHE A 281 -12.16 15.84 13.03
CA PHE A 281 -11.98 16.86 14.05
C PHE A 281 -11.05 16.41 15.17
N SER A 282 -11.23 15.18 15.67
CA SER A 282 -10.36 14.60 16.70
C SER A 282 -8.91 14.49 16.23
N ASN A 283 -8.67 14.01 15.00
CA ASN A 283 -7.31 13.96 14.43
C ASN A 283 -6.71 15.36 14.25
N GLN A 284 -7.51 16.33 13.81
CA GLN A 284 -7.06 17.71 13.66
C GLN A 284 -6.61 18.28 15.00
N LYS A 285 -7.43 18.13 16.04
CA LYS A 285 -7.10 18.59 17.40
C LYS A 285 -5.83 17.92 17.93
N HIS A 286 -5.74 16.60 17.82
CA HIS A 286 -4.56 15.85 18.26
C HIS A 286 -3.27 16.34 17.58
N ASN A 287 -3.31 16.53 16.25
CA ASN A 287 -2.14 17.00 15.50
C ASN A 287 -1.82 18.47 15.84
N GLN A 288 -2.81 19.31 16.11
CA GLN A 288 -2.60 20.68 16.55
C GLN A 288 -1.93 20.73 17.92
N ASP A 289 -2.36 19.90 18.87
CA ASP A 289 -1.76 19.78 20.20
C ASP A 289 -0.30 19.29 20.09
N LEU A 290 -0.04 18.32 19.22
CA LEU A 290 1.32 17.83 18.94
C LEU A 290 2.21 18.92 18.35
N LEU A 291 1.72 19.66 17.34
CA LEU A 291 2.45 20.77 16.73
C LEU A 291 2.74 21.87 17.76
N THR A 292 1.80 22.16 18.65
CA THR A 292 1.98 23.15 19.72
C THR A 292 3.10 22.74 20.67
N LYS A 293 3.16 21.46 21.07
CA LYS A 293 4.26 20.92 21.89
C LYS A 293 5.60 21.02 21.18
N LEU A 294 5.66 20.58 19.93
CA LEU A 294 6.90 20.64 19.14
C LEU A 294 7.38 22.08 18.92
N SER A 295 6.45 23.02 18.71
CA SER A 295 6.79 24.44 18.56
C SER A 295 7.20 25.14 19.86
N ALA A 296 7.03 24.50 21.02
CA ALA A 296 7.58 24.98 22.29
C ALA A 296 9.03 24.52 22.50
N GLU A 297 9.51 23.53 21.76
CA GLU A 297 10.87 23.02 21.90
C GLU A 297 11.90 23.91 21.19
N PRO A 298 13.08 24.14 21.80
CA PRO A 298 14.15 24.92 21.19
C PRO A 298 14.71 24.20 19.96
N ASN A 299 14.84 24.93 18.85
CA ASN A 299 15.40 24.42 17.62
C ASN A 299 16.93 24.34 17.72
N LYS A 300 17.42 23.13 17.98
CA LYS A 300 18.87 22.83 18.05
C LYS A 300 19.62 22.98 16.72
N HIS A 301 18.91 23.19 15.60
CA HIS A 301 19.48 23.34 14.27
C HIS A 301 19.48 24.79 13.77
N ALA A 302 18.92 25.73 14.52
CA ALA A 302 18.97 27.14 14.18
C ALA A 302 20.25 27.79 14.71
N GLN A 303 20.86 28.67 13.93
CA GLN A 303 22.01 29.48 14.37
C GLN A 303 21.63 30.49 15.46
N THR A 304 20.36 30.89 15.50
CA THR A 304 19.80 31.76 16.52
C THR A 304 18.90 30.97 17.45
N ALA A 305 18.88 31.34 18.73
CA ALA A 305 17.99 30.74 19.73
C ALA A 305 16.53 30.99 19.34
N SER A 306 15.94 30.01 18.66
CA SER A 306 14.58 30.02 18.17
C SER A 306 13.94 28.67 18.44
N ASN A 307 12.63 28.62 18.60
CA ASN A 307 11.91 27.35 18.74
C ASN A 307 11.58 26.77 17.37
N PHE A 308 11.21 25.49 17.32
CA PHE A 308 10.73 24.90 16.08
C PHE A 308 9.47 25.61 15.59
N ASN A 309 9.38 25.79 14.27
CA ASN A 309 8.22 26.39 13.64
C ASN A 309 7.72 25.53 12.47
N ILE A 310 6.51 25.84 12.00
CA ILE A 310 5.87 25.09 10.92
C ILE A 310 6.68 25.14 9.61
N ASN A 311 7.40 26.24 9.35
CA ASN A 311 8.22 26.38 8.14
C ASN A 311 9.41 25.43 8.18
N PHE A 312 10.09 25.30 9.31
CA PHE A 312 11.15 24.33 9.51
C PHE A 312 10.66 22.91 9.18
N PHE A 313 9.52 22.48 9.73
CA PHE A 313 9.00 21.14 9.43
C PHE A 313 8.65 20.94 7.95
N LYS A 314 8.10 21.97 7.29
CA LYS A 314 7.80 21.92 5.85
C LYS A 314 9.08 21.85 5.00
N GLU A 315 10.10 22.60 5.38
CA GLU A 315 11.41 22.59 4.71
C GLU A 315 12.10 21.24 4.88
N GLN A 316 12.13 20.70 6.11
CA GLN A 316 12.65 19.35 6.36
C GLN A 316 11.90 18.29 5.54
N TRP A 317 10.57 18.39 5.45
CA TRP A 317 9.78 17.50 4.60
C TRP A 317 10.12 17.64 3.11
N LYS A 318 10.31 18.87 2.62
CA LYS A 318 10.71 19.15 1.25
C LYS A 318 12.11 18.57 0.96
N MET A 319 13.07 18.77 1.85
CA MET A 319 14.42 18.19 1.74
C MET A 319 14.36 16.66 1.70
N GLN A 320 13.51 16.03 2.50
CA GLN A 320 13.31 14.58 2.47
C GLN A 320 12.75 14.12 1.11
N LEU A 321 11.77 14.84 0.54
CA LEU A 321 11.23 14.52 -0.78
C LEU A 321 12.27 14.71 -1.89
N GLU A 322 13.08 15.78 -1.82
CA GLU A 322 14.13 16.06 -2.79
C GLU A 322 15.25 15.02 -2.73
N PHE A 323 15.71 14.66 -1.52
CA PHE A 323 16.70 13.62 -1.31
C PHE A 323 16.28 12.28 -1.94
N GLN A 324 15.01 11.89 -1.77
CA GLN A 324 14.47 10.66 -2.35
C GLN A 324 14.19 10.77 -3.86
N ASN A 325 14.13 11.99 -4.41
CA ASN A 325 13.96 12.22 -5.85
C ASN A 325 15.29 12.52 -6.58
N GLN A 326 16.42 12.64 -5.87
CA GLN A 326 17.75 12.72 -6.50
C GLN A 326 18.02 11.49 -7.38
N LYS A 327 18.76 11.69 -8.48
CA LYS A 327 18.82 10.75 -9.61
C LYS A 327 19.15 9.33 -9.13
N ARG A 328 18.26 8.39 -9.49
CA ARG A 328 18.37 6.94 -9.23
C ARG A 328 19.69 6.33 -9.74
N THR A 329 20.38 6.98 -10.67
CA THR A 329 21.72 6.59 -11.15
C THR A 329 22.76 6.74 -10.06
N ASP A 330 22.76 7.87 -9.35
CA ASP A 330 23.81 8.21 -8.37
C ASP A 330 23.64 7.36 -7.11
N ASN A 331 22.39 7.07 -6.71
CA ASN A 331 22.10 6.15 -5.60
C ASN A 331 22.49 4.71 -5.93
N LYS A 332 22.27 4.22 -7.16
CA LYS A 332 22.70 2.87 -7.56
C LYS A 332 24.22 2.73 -7.53
N VAL A 333 24.94 3.75 -8.00
CA VAL A 333 26.41 3.78 -7.93
C VAL A 333 26.86 3.80 -6.47
N ARG A 334 26.25 4.64 -5.62
CA ARG A 334 26.54 4.68 -4.17
C ARG A 334 26.22 3.36 -3.46
N GLU A 335 25.15 2.66 -3.82
CA GLU A 335 24.83 1.33 -3.28
C GLU A 335 25.91 0.30 -3.67
N LYS A 336 26.33 0.28 -4.94
CA LYS A 336 27.44 -0.59 -5.39
C LYS A 336 28.74 -0.27 -4.66
N LEU A 337 29.09 1.01 -4.52
CA LEU A 337 30.27 1.46 -3.78
C LEU A 337 30.19 1.09 -2.29
N ALA A 338 29.01 1.21 -1.68
CA ALA A 338 28.79 0.78 -0.30
C ALA A 338 29.03 -0.72 -0.14
N HIS A 339 28.46 -1.55 -1.02
CA HIS A 339 28.70 -3.00 -1.01
C HIS A 339 30.18 -3.34 -1.19
N PHE A 340 30.88 -2.64 -2.07
CA PHE A 340 32.32 -2.80 -2.24
C PHE A 340 33.10 -2.49 -0.94
N PHE A 341 32.81 -1.36 -0.29
CA PHE A 341 33.52 -0.97 0.94
C PHE A 341 33.15 -1.84 2.15
N GLU A 342 31.88 -2.22 2.29
CA GLU A 342 31.43 -3.16 3.32
C GLU A 342 32.13 -4.51 3.18
N ARG A 343 32.24 -5.02 1.94
CA ARG A 343 32.99 -6.25 1.65
C ARG A 343 34.48 -6.11 1.94
N GLN A 344 35.06 -4.94 1.66
CA GLN A 344 36.46 -4.65 2.02
C GLN A 344 36.67 -4.68 3.54
N GLU A 345 35.73 -4.21 4.36
CA GLU A 345 35.81 -4.34 5.82
C GLU A 345 35.70 -5.80 6.27
N LEU A 346 34.80 -6.59 5.65
CA LEU A 346 34.66 -8.02 5.93
C LEU A 346 35.95 -8.77 5.61
N LEU A 347 36.56 -8.51 4.45
CA LEU A 347 37.86 -9.08 4.06
C LEU A 347 38.93 -8.74 5.10
N LYS A 348 39.09 -7.46 5.48
CA LYS A 348 40.08 -7.06 6.51
C LYS A 348 39.84 -7.75 7.84
N SER A 349 38.57 -7.88 8.25
CA SER A 349 38.21 -8.57 9.49
C SER A 349 38.51 -10.07 9.41
N ALA A 350 38.12 -10.73 8.31
CA ALA A 350 38.34 -12.16 8.10
C ALA A 350 39.85 -12.49 8.02
N THR A 351 40.64 -11.69 7.31
CA THR A 351 42.10 -11.82 7.26
C THR A 351 42.71 -11.66 8.65
N LYS A 352 42.27 -10.67 9.44
CA LYS A 352 42.77 -10.47 10.81
C LYS A 352 42.44 -11.66 11.71
N ILE A 353 41.22 -12.20 11.61
CA ILE A 353 40.81 -13.40 12.35
C ILE A 353 41.68 -14.59 11.91
N PHE A 354 41.84 -14.81 10.60
CA PHE A 354 42.69 -15.88 10.07
C PHE A 354 44.13 -15.79 10.60
N VAL A 355 44.78 -14.62 10.50
CA VAL A 355 46.14 -14.44 11.03
C VAL A 355 46.19 -14.73 12.53
N THR A 356 45.19 -14.29 13.29
CA THR A 356 45.12 -14.57 14.73
C THR A 356 45.00 -16.08 14.97
N THR A 357 44.03 -16.76 14.34
CA THR A 357 43.81 -18.21 14.47
C THR A 357 45.06 -19.03 14.13
N VAL A 358 45.78 -18.66 13.08
CA VAL A 358 47.02 -19.35 12.66
C VAL A 358 48.18 -19.06 13.61
N THR A 359 48.21 -17.89 14.25
CA THR A 359 49.30 -17.50 15.17
C THR A 359 49.10 -17.96 16.61
N THR A 360 47.86 -18.13 17.09
CA THR A 360 47.59 -18.47 18.50
C THR A 360 47.29 -19.94 18.79
N THR A 361 46.95 -20.77 17.80
CA THR A 361 46.44 -22.13 18.06
C THR A 361 46.93 -23.15 17.02
N GLN A 362 47.56 -24.23 17.50
CA GLN A 362 48.09 -25.35 16.67
C GLN A 362 47.30 -26.66 16.83
N THR A 363 45.97 -26.60 16.98
CA THR A 363 45.14 -27.81 17.01
C THR A 363 44.54 -28.11 15.64
N GLU A 364 44.30 -29.38 15.32
CA GLU A 364 43.67 -29.80 14.03
C GLU A 364 42.31 -29.11 13.78
N SER A 365 41.51 -28.91 14.84
CA SER A 365 40.26 -28.15 14.78
C SER A 365 40.48 -26.68 14.36
N SER A 366 41.57 -26.06 14.84
CA SER A 366 41.91 -24.67 14.48
C SER A 366 42.43 -24.56 13.04
N GLN A 367 43.06 -25.61 12.51
CA GLN A 367 43.48 -25.68 11.10
C GLN A 367 42.27 -25.83 10.18
N SER A 368 41.30 -26.68 10.53
CA SER A 368 40.03 -26.80 9.78
C SER A 368 39.29 -25.47 9.72
N TYR A 369 39.17 -24.78 10.85
CA TYR A 369 38.54 -23.45 10.92
C TYR A 369 39.33 -22.38 10.12
N ALA A 370 40.67 -22.44 10.13
CA ALA A 370 41.51 -21.55 9.33
C ALA A 370 41.33 -21.79 7.82
N MET A 371 41.14 -23.04 7.39
CA MET A 371 40.84 -23.37 5.99
C MET A 371 39.46 -22.88 5.56
N GLU A 372 38.44 -23.00 6.41
CA GLU A 372 37.12 -22.41 6.16
C GLU A 372 37.19 -20.88 6.00
N LEU A 373 37.97 -20.20 6.86
CA LEU A 373 38.21 -18.75 6.76
C LEU A 373 38.95 -18.37 5.46
N LEU A 374 39.92 -19.17 5.00
CA LEU A 374 40.59 -18.94 3.71
C LEU A 374 39.63 -19.09 2.53
N GLU A 375 38.75 -20.08 2.59
CA GLU A 375 37.70 -20.26 1.58
C GLU A 375 36.73 -19.06 1.58
N GLU A 376 36.33 -18.57 2.75
CA GLU A 376 35.51 -17.36 2.87
C GLU A 376 36.23 -16.12 2.29
N ILE A 377 37.51 -15.92 2.60
CA ILE A 377 38.32 -14.82 2.05
C ILE A 377 38.39 -14.94 0.52
N SER A 378 38.66 -16.12 -0.02
CA SER A 378 38.71 -16.37 -1.47
C SER A 378 37.37 -16.04 -2.14
N ASN A 379 36.26 -16.50 -1.58
CA ASN A 379 34.92 -16.23 -2.08
C ASN A 379 34.57 -14.73 -2.04
N LEU A 380 34.94 -14.03 -0.95
CA LEU A 380 34.77 -12.59 -0.84
C LEU A 380 35.63 -11.83 -1.87
N GLN A 381 36.85 -12.29 -2.14
CA GLN A 381 37.75 -11.70 -3.14
C GLN A 381 37.17 -11.84 -4.56
N ILE A 382 36.71 -13.03 -4.93
CA ILE A 382 36.04 -13.29 -6.24
C ILE A 382 34.83 -12.36 -6.40
N ALA A 383 34.01 -12.23 -5.35
CA ALA A 383 32.88 -11.33 -5.37
C ALA A 383 33.31 -9.85 -5.51
N GLN A 384 34.40 -9.44 -4.84
CA GLN A 384 34.98 -8.10 -4.96
C GLN A 384 35.38 -7.80 -6.41
N ASP A 385 36.10 -8.70 -7.06
CA ASP A 385 36.59 -8.54 -8.42
C ASP A 385 35.45 -8.49 -9.45
N ALA A 386 34.42 -9.32 -9.27
CA ALA A 386 33.21 -9.28 -10.08
C ALA A 386 32.46 -7.93 -9.96
N GLU A 387 32.41 -7.35 -8.75
CA GLU A 387 31.77 -6.06 -8.51
C GLU A 387 32.58 -4.92 -9.15
N VAL A 388 33.91 -4.95 -9.06
CA VAL A 388 34.82 -3.98 -9.72
C VAL A 388 34.61 -4.01 -11.24
N ALA A 389 34.58 -5.21 -11.84
CA ALA A 389 34.30 -5.38 -13.26
C ALA A 389 32.90 -4.85 -13.66
N ALA A 390 31.91 -4.94 -12.76
CA ALA A 390 30.54 -4.46 -12.97
C ALA A 390 30.32 -2.97 -12.68
N ILE A 391 31.24 -2.31 -11.97
CA ILE A 391 31.20 -0.86 -11.67
C ILE A 391 31.91 -0.06 -12.79
N GLY A 392 32.96 -0.61 -13.42
CA GLY A 392 33.67 0.06 -14.52
C GLY A 392 34.49 1.29 -14.07
N GLY A 393 34.66 2.28 -14.96
CA GLY A 393 35.50 3.47 -14.75
C GLY A 393 35.02 4.48 -13.69
N ASP A 394 33.84 4.28 -13.10
CA ASP A 394 33.25 5.14 -12.06
C ASP A 394 34.10 5.21 -10.77
N PHE A 395 35.08 4.30 -10.62
CA PHE A 395 36.10 4.35 -9.55
C PHE A 395 37.12 5.50 -9.72
N ASN A 396 37.35 5.95 -10.96
CA ASN A 396 38.40 6.92 -11.28
C ASN A 396 37.98 8.39 -11.02
N ASP A 397 36.70 8.64 -10.75
CA ASP A 397 36.17 9.97 -10.41
C ASP A 397 36.30 10.32 -8.90
N LEU A 398 36.82 9.39 -8.08
CA LEU A 398 37.11 9.65 -6.68
C LEU A 398 38.46 10.35 -6.57
N ASP A 399 38.44 11.66 -6.27
CA ASP A 399 39.62 12.48 -5.97
C ASP A 399 40.60 11.72 -5.04
N PRO A 400 41.83 11.40 -5.51
CA PRO A 400 42.81 10.63 -4.75
C PRO A 400 43.11 11.23 -3.38
N ALA A 401 43.00 12.56 -3.23
CA ALA A 401 43.24 13.26 -1.98
C ALA A 401 42.16 13.01 -0.91
N ASN A 402 40.94 12.63 -1.30
CA ASN A 402 39.77 12.51 -0.41
C ASN A 402 39.18 11.08 -0.30
N LYS A 403 39.86 10.08 -0.85
CA LYS A 403 39.37 8.69 -0.95
C LYS A 403 38.90 8.10 0.39
N LYS A 404 39.64 8.35 1.48
CA LYS A 404 39.29 7.85 2.83
C LYS A 404 38.06 8.55 3.41
N GLN A 405 37.92 9.86 3.20
CA GLN A 405 36.75 10.61 3.64
C GLN A 405 35.50 10.17 2.85
N GLN A 406 35.63 9.99 1.55
CA GLN A 406 34.53 9.52 0.68
C GLN A 406 34.10 8.08 1.04
N GLN A 407 35.04 7.19 1.31
CA GLN A 407 34.75 5.84 1.81
C GLN A 407 33.91 5.86 3.09
N LEU A 408 34.35 6.60 4.11
CA LEU A 408 33.61 6.69 5.38
C LEU A 408 32.23 7.35 5.18
N LYS A 409 32.11 8.37 4.32
CA LYS A 409 30.81 8.97 3.98
C LYS A 409 29.85 7.97 3.34
N ILE A 410 30.34 7.12 2.44
CA ILE A 410 29.51 6.11 1.74
C ILE A 410 29.06 5.01 2.71
N LEU A 411 29.96 4.52 3.57
CA LEU A 411 29.63 3.54 4.62
C LEU A 411 28.63 4.11 5.65
N LEU A 412 28.83 5.36 6.07
CA LEU A 412 27.89 6.04 6.96
C LEU A 412 26.52 6.21 6.28
N TRP A 413 26.51 6.59 5.00
CA TRP A 413 25.29 6.70 4.22
C TRP A 413 24.56 5.36 4.10
N SER A 414 25.26 4.26 3.80
CA SER A 414 24.64 2.93 3.66
C SER A 414 24.05 2.45 4.98
N ALA A 415 24.78 2.62 6.09
CA ALA A 415 24.30 2.27 7.42
C ALA A 415 23.11 3.12 7.86
N LYS A 416 23.13 4.44 7.59
CA LYS A 416 22.00 5.34 7.84
C LYS A 416 20.78 4.94 7.01
N LEU A 417 20.97 4.57 5.74
CA LEU A 417 19.91 4.09 4.86
C LEU A 417 19.31 2.76 5.36
N ALA A 418 20.15 1.82 5.80
CA ALA A 418 19.71 0.55 6.36
C ALA A 418 18.89 0.75 7.66
N LEU A 419 19.37 1.61 8.56
CA LEU A 419 18.66 1.98 9.78
C LEU A 419 17.31 2.64 9.46
N PHE A 420 17.29 3.54 8.49
CA PHE A 420 16.07 4.21 8.03
C PHE A 420 15.06 3.21 7.43
N LYS A 421 15.49 2.29 6.56
CA LYS A 421 14.64 1.21 6.03
C LYS A 421 14.05 0.37 7.16
N ALA A 422 14.88 -0.02 8.13
CA ALA A 422 14.43 -0.77 9.30
C ALA A 422 13.39 0.01 10.15
N ALA A 423 13.57 1.33 10.32
CA ALA A 423 12.63 2.19 11.04
C ALA A 423 11.29 2.32 10.32
N VAL A 424 11.30 2.54 8.99
CA VAL A 424 10.08 2.62 8.16
C VAL A 424 9.30 1.30 8.23
N GLU A 425 9.98 0.18 8.07
CA GLU A 425 9.34 -1.13 8.16
C GLU A 425 8.80 -1.44 9.56
N PHE A 426 9.50 -1.00 10.61
CA PHE A 426 9.02 -1.14 11.98
C PHE A 426 7.77 -0.28 12.23
N GLN A 427 7.75 0.96 11.73
CA GLN A 427 6.59 1.83 11.78
C GLN A 427 5.41 1.20 11.04
N ALA A 428 5.63 0.73 9.81
CA ALA A 428 4.64 0.01 9.01
C ALA A 428 3.97 -1.14 9.80
N LYS A 429 4.77 -1.98 10.46
CA LYS A 429 4.27 -3.13 11.24
C LYS A 429 3.58 -2.74 12.54
N THR A 430 4.03 -1.68 13.20
CA THR A 430 3.47 -1.22 14.48
C THR A 430 2.29 -0.28 14.30
N GLN A 431 2.02 0.19 13.08
CA GLN A 431 0.94 1.12 12.79
C GLN A 431 -0.43 0.66 13.30
N PRO A 432 -0.85 -0.62 13.18
CA PRO A 432 -2.10 -1.08 13.76
C PRO A 432 -2.13 -0.86 15.28
N LEU A 433 -1.05 -1.23 15.99
CA LEU A 433 -0.93 -1.06 17.44
C LEU A 433 -1.00 0.42 17.86
N ARG A 434 -0.31 1.32 17.15
CA ARG A 434 -0.33 2.76 17.41
C ARG A 434 -1.74 3.32 17.24
N ALA A 435 -2.37 3.01 16.10
CA ALA A 435 -3.74 3.41 15.81
C ALA A 435 -4.77 2.90 16.83
N SER A 436 -4.53 1.73 17.43
CA SER A 436 -5.37 1.16 18.48
C SER A 436 -5.22 1.88 19.82
N LYS A 437 -3.97 2.16 20.24
CA LYS A 437 -3.67 2.92 21.47
C LYS A 437 -4.21 4.34 21.40
N GLU A 438 -3.99 5.02 20.27
CA GLU A 438 -4.42 6.41 20.04
C GLU A 438 -5.95 6.55 19.97
N ARG A 439 -6.67 5.50 19.55
CA ARG A 439 -8.13 5.55 19.33
C ARG A 439 -8.95 4.77 20.35
N ALA A 440 -8.33 4.26 21.42
CA ALA A 440 -8.96 3.42 22.44
C ALA A 440 -9.79 2.25 21.86
N LYS A 441 -9.38 1.70 20.72
CA LYS A 441 -10.08 0.58 20.05
C LYS A 441 -9.26 -0.71 20.19
N GLN A 442 -9.87 -1.77 20.70
CA GLN A 442 -9.20 -3.07 20.86
C GLN A 442 -8.83 -3.69 19.51
N ILE A 443 -7.58 -4.13 19.39
CA ILE A 443 -7.14 -5.05 18.34
C ILE A 443 -7.44 -6.48 18.78
N ARG A 444 -7.91 -7.30 17.85
CA ARG A 444 -8.12 -8.74 18.08
C ARG A 444 -6.79 -9.41 18.50
N THR A 445 -6.83 -10.24 19.54
CA THR A 445 -5.65 -10.86 20.18
C THR A 445 -4.68 -11.50 19.20
N GLN A 446 -5.19 -12.26 18.22
CA GLN A 446 -4.37 -12.92 17.18
C GLN A 446 -3.56 -11.94 16.33
N LEU A 447 -4.10 -10.75 16.01
CA LEU A 447 -3.36 -9.75 15.22
C LEU A 447 -2.26 -9.11 16.07
N LYS A 448 -2.54 -8.86 17.35
CA LYS A 448 -1.56 -8.35 18.32
C LYS A 448 -0.39 -9.33 18.49
N GLU A 449 -0.66 -10.61 18.64
CA GLU A 449 0.35 -11.68 18.72
C GLU A 449 1.22 -11.77 17.46
N LYS A 450 0.60 -11.73 16.27
CA LYS A 450 1.34 -11.70 14.99
C LYS A 450 2.27 -10.50 14.90
N ILE A 451 1.83 -9.32 15.35
CA ILE A 451 2.67 -8.12 15.34
C ILE A 451 3.85 -8.28 16.32
N TYR A 452 3.62 -8.79 17.54
CA TYR A 452 4.72 -9.02 18.49
C TYR A 452 5.71 -10.08 18.03
N ALA A 453 5.24 -11.19 17.44
CA ALA A 453 6.12 -12.19 16.84
C ALA A 453 7.01 -11.57 15.75
N ALA A 454 6.41 -10.74 14.88
CA ALA A 454 7.15 -10.03 13.83
C ALA A 454 8.15 -9.01 14.39
N ILE A 455 7.84 -8.34 15.51
CA ILE A 455 8.78 -7.45 16.22
C ILE A 455 9.94 -8.27 16.78
N LYS A 456 9.66 -9.38 17.45
CA LYS A 456 10.68 -10.26 18.05
C LYS A 456 11.65 -10.79 17.01
N GLN A 457 11.15 -11.26 15.86
CA GLN A 457 11.97 -11.77 14.75
C GLN A 457 12.94 -10.71 14.19
N ARG A 458 12.60 -9.43 14.26
CA ARG A 458 13.39 -8.34 13.65
C ARG A 458 14.35 -7.66 14.59
N LYS A 459 14.21 -7.88 15.90
CA LYS A 459 15.03 -7.24 16.95
C LYS A 459 16.53 -7.32 16.63
N ASN A 460 17.02 -8.51 16.29
CA ASN A 460 18.45 -8.73 16.06
C ASN A 460 18.96 -7.96 14.83
N GLY A 461 18.19 -7.92 13.74
CA GLY A 461 18.53 -7.16 12.55
C GLY A 461 18.57 -5.65 12.80
N VAL A 462 17.59 -5.11 13.54
CA VAL A 462 17.56 -3.68 13.92
C VAL A 462 18.73 -3.33 14.83
N VAL A 463 19.02 -4.17 15.83
CA VAL A 463 20.17 -3.96 16.72
C VAL A 463 21.49 -3.98 15.94
N LYS A 464 21.64 -4.89 14.97
CA LYS A 464 22.81 -4.92 14.07
C LYS A 464 22.92 -3.61 13.29
N ALA A 465 21.83 -3.15 12.67
CA ALA A 465 21.82 -1.90 11.92
C ALA A 465 22.18 -0.67 12.78
N ILE A 466 21.68 -0.60 14.02
CA ILE A 466 22.03 0.45 14.98
C ILE A 466 23.53 0.40 15.29
N LYS A 467 24.07 -0.78 15.62
CA LYS A 467 25.50 -0.94 15.91
C LYS A 467 26.38 -0.53 14.73
N THR A 468 26.03 -0.95 13.52
CA THR A 468 26.76 -0.58 12.29
C THR A 468 26.70 0.93 12.05
N PHE A 469 25.53 1.56 12.22
CA PHE A 469 25.41 3.02 12.11
C PHE A 469 26.28 3.74 13.14
N CYS A 470 26.19 3.35 14.43
CA CYS A 470 27.01 3.98 15.48
C CYS A 470 28.50 3.81 15.21
N LYS A 471 28.96 2.63 14.75
CA LYS A 471 30.36 2.38 14.38
C LYS A 471 30.83 3.39 13.32
N HIS A 472 30.16 3.43 12.17
CA HIS A 472 30.59 4.29 11.07
C HIS A 472 30.39 5.78 11.37
N HIS A 473 29.39 6.12 12.17
CA HIS A 473 29.17 7.50 12.63
C HIS A 473 30.32 7.98 13.51
N THR A 474 30.71 7.18 14.50
CA THR A 474 31.84 7.50 15.38
C THR A 474 33.15 7.55 14.59
N GLU A 475 33.40 6.60 13.68
CA GLU A 475 34.61 6.59 12.83
C GLU A 475 34.70 7.84 11.95
N TYR A 476 33.59 8.26 11.34
CA TYR A 476 33.55 9.44 10.49
C TYR A 476 33.75 10.73 11.28
N LEU A 477 32.99 10.92 12.37
CA LEU A 477 33.06 12.12 13.19
C LEU A 477 34.44 12.28 13.84
N THR A 478 35.00 11.21 14.39
CA THR A 478 36.35 11.24 15.00
C THR A 478 37.41 11.68 13.99
N ALA A 479 37.29 11.27 12.72
CA ALA A 479 38.27 11.56 11.69
C ALA A 479 38.09 12.94 11.02
N TYR A 480 36.85 13.45 10.92
CA TYR A 480 36.54 14.58 10.03
C TYR A 480 35.60 15.65 10.60
N ALA A 481 34.93 15.40 11.74
CA ALA A 481 34.03 16.37 12.38
C ALA A 481 33.95 16.12 13.91
N PRO A 482 35.07 16.24 14.64
CA PRO A 482 35.13 15.90 16.07
C PRO A 482 34.23 16.80 16.93
N ASP A 483 34.01 18.05 16.51
CA ASP A 483 33.16 19.02 17.21
C ASP A 483 31.68 18.58 17.23
N GLU A 484 31.23 17.86 16.20
CA GLU A 484 29.85 17.32 16.12
C GLU A 484 29.65 16.08 17.01
N LEU A 485 30.74 15.41 17.41
CA LEU A 485 30.69 14.23 18.29
C LEU A 485 30.16 14.60 19.69
N LEU A 486 30.40 15.83 20.15
CA LEU A 486 29.99 16.34 21.46
C LEU A 486 28.51 16.77 21.51
N LEU A 487 27.89 17.02 20.35
CA LEU A 487 26.47 17.41 20.25
C LEU A 487 25.51 16.20 20.22
N ALA A 488 26.05 14.98 20.13
CA ALA A 488 25.29 13.74 19.97
C ALA A 488 24.96 12.99 21.28
N VAL A 489 25.32 13.57 22.44
CA VAL A 489 24.93 13.13 23.79
C VAL A 489 23.80 14.01 24.29
#